data_AF-A0A7V7WV43-F1
#
_entry.id   AF-A0A7V7WV43-F1
#
_cell.length_a   1.000
_cell.length_b   1.000
_cell.length_c   1.000
_cell.angle_alpha   90.00
_cell.angle_beta   90.00
_cell.angle_gamma   90.00
#
_symmetry.space_group_name_H-M   'P 1'
#
loop_
_entity.id
_entity.type
_entity.pdbx_description
1 polymer ?
#
loop_
_entity_poly.entity_id
_entity_poly.type
_entity_poly.pdbx_seq_one_letter_code
_entity_poly.pdbx_strand_id
1 'polypeptide(L)'
;MRKQEVARGAGGRVIVIDSIGQLAAGDEGAIVVSGSHGGSSAGSIAAAWPLRLVFFNDAGVGKDDAGIASLPMLQARGIAGATVANTSARIGDALDAWQHGVVSHVNAAAIALGVQVGASVQAAVERLLRELP
;
A
#
# COMPACT_ATOMS: atom_id res chain seq x y z
N MET A 1 -5.88 8.60 -15.08
CA MET A 1 -5.48 8.02 -13.78
C MET A 1 -6.56 7.05 -13.33
N ARG A 2 -6.20 5.80 -13.07
CA ARG A 2 -7.09 4.70 -12.70
C ARG A 2 -7.50 4.78 -11.22
N LYS A 3 -8.74 4.42 -10.92
CA LYS A 3 -9.23 4.03 -9.59
C LYS A 3 -10.22 2.88 -9.78
N GLN A 4 -9.93 1.72 -9.23
CA GLN A 4 -10.71 0.51 -9.48
C GLN A 4 -10.67 -0.42 -8.26
N GLU A 5 -11.79 -1.05 -7.93
CA GLU A 5 -11.81 -2.20 -7.03
C GLU A 5 -11.37 -3.46 -7.80
N VAL A 6 -10.37 -4.17 -7.26
CA VAL A 6 -9.78 -5.36 -7.91
C VAL A 6 -10.08 -6.66 -7.17
N ALA A 7 -10.46 -6.58 -5.89
CA ALA A 7 -10.81 -7.74 -5.08
C ALA A 7 -11.69 -7.33 -3.88
N ARG A 8 -12.47 -8.29 -3.39
CA ARG A 8 -13.32 -8.17 -2.20
C ARG A 8 -13.45 -9.51 -1.49
N GLY A 9 -13.48 -9.48 -0.17
CA GLY A 9 -13.67 -10.66 0.70
C GLY A 9 -14.19 -10.28 2.08
N ALA A 10 -14.17 -11.25 3.01
CA ALA A 10 -14.59 -11.05 4.39
C ALA A 10 -13.73 -9.99 5.12
N GLY A 11 -12.45 -9.90 4.77
CA GLY A 11 -11.52 -8.89 5.27
C GLY A 11 -11.70 -7.49 4.68
N GLY A 12 -12.69 -7.26 3.81
CA GLY A 12 -12.95 -5.96 3.19
C GLY A 12 -12.67 -5.95 1.69
N ARG A 13 -12.22 -4.81 1.17
CA ARG A 13 -12.02 -4.61 -0.28
C ARG A 13 -10.64 -4.05 -0.60
N VAL A 14 -10.22 -4.28 -1.83
CA VAL A 14 -8.93 -3.82 -2.37
C VAL A 14 -9.19 -2.87 -3.52
N ILE A 15 -8.64 -1.67 -3.42
CA ILE A 15 -8.67 -0.69 -4.51
C ILE A 15 -7.25 -0.42 -5.01
N VAL A 16 -7.11 -0.30 -6.33
CA VAL A 16 -5.91 0.20 -6.99
C VAL A 16 -6.14 1.64 -7.40
N ILE A 17 -5.19 2.52 -7.10
CA ILE A 17 -5.22 3.95 -7.48
C ILE A 17 -3.87 4.41 -8.01
N ASP A 18 -3.81 4.94 -9.23
CA ASP A 18 -2.53 5.36 -9.82
C ASP A 18 -1.89 6.51 -9.01
N SER A 19 -2.71 7.35 -8.38
CA SER A 19 -2.29 8.41 -7.48
C SER A 19 -2.99 8.31 -6.13
N ILE A 20 -2.22 8.43 -5.04
CA ILE A 20 -2.74 8.47 -3.67
C ILE A 20 -3.70 9.64 -3.43
N GLY A 21 -3.59 10.72 -4.23
CA GLY A 21 -4.51 11.85 -4.20
C GLY A 21 -5.93 11.52 -4.66
N GLN A 22 -6.18 10.30 -5.16
CA GLN A 22 -7.51 9.83 -5.55
C GLN A 22 -8.30 9.20 -4.39
N LEU A 23 -7.72 9.13 -3.18
CA LEU A 23 -8.46 8.76 -1.97
C LEU A 23 -9.61 9.76 -1.74
N ALA A 24 -10.77 9.23 -1.37
CA ALA A 24 -11.97 10.02 -1.14
C ALA A 24 -12.83 9.41 -0.03
N ALA A 25 -13.81 10.18 0.43
CA ALA A 25 -14.85 9.69 1.32
C ALA A 25 -15.51 8.46 0.67
N GLY A 26 -15.50 7.34 1.39
CA GLY A 26 -15.88 6.03 0.91
C GLY A 26 -14.73 5.01 0.98
N ASP A 27 -13.46 5.43 0.88
CA ASP A 27 -12.26 4.55 0.89
C ASP A 27 -11.82 4.07 2.29
N GLU A 28 -12.56 4.42 3.33
CA GLU A 28 -12.26 4.04 4.70
C GLU A 28 -12.23 2.52 4.87
N GLY A 29 -11.25 2.04 5.64
CA GLY A 29 -11.03 0.62 5.91
C GLY A 29 -10.57 -0.21 4.70
N ALA A 30 -10.39 0.39 3.52
CA ALA A 30 -9.91 -0.33 2.34
C ALA A 30 -8.43 -0.73 2.48
N ILE A 31 -8.07 -1.80 1.75
CA ILE A 31 -6.68 -2.07 1.39
C ILE A 31 -6.41 -1.33 0.07
N VAL A 32 -5.35 -0.53 0.04
CA VAL A 32 -5.04 0.34 -1.09
C VAL A 32 -3.70 -0.05 -1.69
N VAL A 33 -3.66 -0.29 -3.00
CA VAL A 33 -2.40 -0.38 -3.75
C VAL A 33 -2.27 0.88 -4.59
N SER A 34 -1.26 1.70 -4.28
CA SER A 34 -1.03 2.97 -4.96
C SER A 34 0.11 2.87 -5.97
N GLY A 35 -0.06 3.54 -7.12
CA GLY A 35 1.01 3.78 -8.08
C GLY A 35 2.00 4.87 -7.62
N SER A 36 1.70 5.60 -6.53
CA SER A 36 2.59 6.62 -5.98
C SER A 36 3.82 5.99 -5.32
N HIS A 37 4.92 6.74 -5.27
CA HIS A 37 6.07 6.33 -4.45
C HIS A 37 5.83 6.62 -2.96
N GLY A 38 6.52 5.90 -2.08
CA GLY A 38 6.32 5.93 -0.62
C GLY A 38 6.95 7.12 0.09
N GLY A 39 7.01 8.28 -0.57
CA GLY A 39 7.58 9.49 0.00
C GLY A 39 6.69 10.17 1.04
N SER A 40 7.24 11.19 1.70
CA SER A 40 6.57 11.91 2.78
C SER A 40 5.27 12.61 2.36
N SER A 41 5.18 13.09 1.11
CA SER A 41 3.96 13.68 0.55
C SER A 41 2.83 12.64 0.45
N ALA A 42 3.13 11.45 -0.09
CA ALA A 42 2.19 10.35 -0.18
C ALA A 42 1.79 9.83 1.21
N GLY A 43 2.76 9.73 2.13
CA GLY A 43 2.52 9.41 3.53
C GLY A 43 1.57 10.40 4.21
N SER A 44 1.76 11.70 3.99
CA SER A 44 0.90 12.76 4.56
C SER A 44 -0.55 12.64 4.09
N ILE A 45 -0.75 12.39 2.78
CA ILE A 45 -2.08 12.22 2.19
C ILE A 45 -2.74 10.96 2.75
N ALA A 46 -2.05 9.81 2.74
CA ALA A 46 -2.61 8.55 3.22
C ALA A 46 -2.91 8.57 4.72
N ALA A 47 -2.07 9.22 5.53
CA ALA A 47 -2.25 9.38 6.98
C ALA A 47 -3.48 10.19 7.38
N ALA A 48 -4.12 10.90 6.44
CA ALA A 48 -5.38 11.59 6.65
C ALA A 48 -6.61 10.66 6.58
N TRP A 49 -6.44 9.41 6.14
CA TRP A 49 -7.52 8.45 5.93
C TRP A 49 -7.36 7.21 6.83
N PRO A 50 -8.45 6.67 7.39
CA PRO A 50 -8.41 5.45 8.20
C PRO A 50 -8.35 4.21 7.30
N LEU A 51 -7.22 3.97 6.64
CA LEU A 51 -7.01 2.82 5.77
C LEU A 51 -6.64 1.57 6.58
N ARG A 52 -7.00 0.37 6.09
CA ARG A 52 -6.57 -0.89 6.71
C ARG A 52 -5.10 -1.17 6.41
N LEU A 53 -4.69 -0.99 5.14
CA LEU A 53 -3.33 -1.22 4.65
C LEU A 53 -3.12 -0.42 3.36
N VAL A 54 -1.95 0.19 3.18
CA VAL A 54 -1.58 0.88 1.94
C VAL A 54 -0.20 0.45 1.44
N PHE A 55 -0.12 0.20 0.13
CA PHE A 55 1.12 -0.06 -0.60
C PHE A 55 1.51 1.14 -1.46
N PHE A 56 2.81 1.45 -1.49
CA PHE A 56 3.44 2.41 -2.41
C PHE A 56 4.59 1.76 -3.16
N ASN A 57 5.14 2.41 -4.18
CA ASN A 57 6.44 2.02 -4.73
C ASN A 57 7.59 2.57 -3.88
N ASP A 58 8.62 1.79 -3.59
CA ASP A 58 9.76 2.28 -2.80
C ASP A 58 10.67 3.26 -3.55
N ALA A 59 10.52 3.38 -4.88
CA ALA A 59 11.35 4.21 -5.75
C ALA A 59 12.86 4.00 -5.53
N GLY A 60 13.28 2.78 -5.18
CA GLY A 60 14.67 2.45 -4.89
C GLY A 60 15.18 3.03 -3.56
N VAL A 61 14.26 3.38 -2.66
CA VAL A 61 14.47 4.00 -1.34
C VAL A 61 15.03 5.42 -1.41
N GLY A 62 15.99 5.69 -2.29
CA GLY A 62 16.58 7.02 -2.44
C GLY A 62 17.43 7.44 -1.24
N LYS A 63 17.88 8.69 -1.26
CA LYS A 63 18.69 9.27 -0.19
C LYS A 63 17.85 9.44 1.08
N ASP A 64 18.44 9.13 2.24
CA ASP A 64 17.82 9.32 3.56
C ASP A 64 16.42 8.68 3.67
N ASP A 65 16.26 7.48 3.11
CA ASP A 65 15.01 6.71 3.11
C ASP A 65 13.81 7.42 2.43
N ALA A 66 14.06 8.38 1.54
CA ALA A 66 13.03 9.25 0.95
C ALA A 66 11.87 8.51 0.27
N GLY A 67 12.09 7.34 -0.30
CA GLY A 67 11.11 6.51 -1.00
C GLY A 67 10.27 5.61 -0.08
N ILE A 68 10.66 5.48 1.20
CA ILE A 68 9.92 4.74 2.23
C ILE A 68 9.53 5.63 3.42
N ALA A 69 9.74 6.94 3.32
CA ALA A 69 9.46 7.92 4.38
C ALA A 69 7.99 7.92 4.85
N SER A 70 7.05 7.40 4.05
CA SER A 70 5.66 7.21 4.45
C SER A 70 5.47 6.16 5.56
N LEU A 71 6.32 5.14 5.64
CA LEU A 71 6.18 4.02 6.58
C LEU A 71 6.17 4.44 8.05
N PRO A 72 7.16 5.22 8.56
CA PRO A 72 7.12 5.72 9.93
C PRO A 72 5.95 6.68 10.18
N MET A 73 5.56 7.48 9.18
CA MET A 73 4.42 8.40 9.29
C MET A 73 3.09 7.65 9.47
N LEU A 74 2.88 6.59 8.69
CA LEU A 74 1.71 5.72 8.80
C LEU A 74 1.73 4.93 10.11
N GLN A 75 2.90 4.46 10.53
CA GLN A 75 3.06 3.77 11.82
C GLN A 75 2.62 4.64 12.99
N ALA A 76 2.99 5.93 12.98
CA ALA A 76 2.58 6.89 14.01
C ALA A 76 1.06 7.13 14.06
N ARG A 77 0.32 6.77 13.00
CA ARG A 77 -1.15 6.81 12.94
C ARG A 77 -1.81 5.44 13.14
N GLY A 78 -1.03 4.39 13.39
CA GLY A 78 -1.55 3.02 13.51
C GLY A 78 -2.03 2.44 12.17
N ILE A 79 -1.64 3.02 11.04
CA ILE A 79 -2.02 2.54 9.70
C ILE A 79 -0.95 1.57 9.21
N ALA A 80 -1.37 0.40 8.73
CA ALA A 80 -0.45 -0.54 8.10
C ALA A 80 0.05 0.02 6.77
N GLY A 81 1.37 0.05 6.62
CA GLY A 81 2.05 0.57 5.44
C GLY A 81 3.08 -0.41 4.93
N ALA A 82 3.12 -0.59 3.61
CA ALA A 82 4.13 -1.37 2.93
C ALA A 82 4.57 -0.66 1.65
N THR A 83 5.71 -1.07 1.10
CA THR A 83 6.16 -0.66 -0.23
C THR A 83 6.39 -1.86 -1.13
N VAL A 84 6.34 -1.63 -2.43
CA VAL A 84 6.69 -2.57 -3.49
C VAL A 84 8.05 -2.21 -4.06
N ALA A 85 8.86 -3.21 -4.38
CA ALA A 85 10.16 -3.01 -5.01
C ALA A 85 9.99 -2.31 -6.36
N ASN A 86 10.71 -1.21 -6.60
CA ASN A 86 10.70 -0.52 -7.89
C ASN A 86 11.12 -1.39 -9.08
N THR A 87 11.84 -2.50 -8.84
CA THR A 87 12.24 -3.49 -9.83
C THR A 87 11.14 -4.51 -10.16
N SER A 88 10.06 -4.56 -9.38
CA SER A 88 8.95 -5.50 -9.54
C SER A 88 7.69 -4.87 -10.14
N ALA A 89 7.56 -3.54 -10.04
CA ALA A 89 6.40 -2.82 -10.53
C ALA A 89 6.71 -1.37 -10.93
N ARG A 90 5.99 -0.88 -11.93
CA ARG A 90 6.12 0.47 -12.49
C ARG A 90 5.53 1.53 -11.56
N ILE A 91 6.26 2.63 -11.36
CA ILE A 91 5.74 3.82 -10.67
C ILE A 91 4.65 4.45 -11.56
N GLY A 92 3.52 4.81 -10.94
CA GLY A 92 2.36 5.40 -11.61
C GLY A 92 1.36 4.38 -12.17
N ASP A 93 1.64 3.08 -12.08
CA ASP A 93 0.71 2.01 -12.53
C ASP A 93 0.33 1.11 -11.34
N ALA A 94 -0.79 1.40 -10.70
CA ALA A 94 -1.22 0.67 -9.52
C ALA A 94 -1.67 -0.77 -9.82
N LEU A 95 -2.13 -1.03 -11.05
CA LEU A 95 -2.54 -2.37 -11.45
C LEU A 95 -1.31 -3.28 -11.64
N ASP A 96 -0.21 -2.73 -12.15
CA ASP A 96 1.08 -3.43 -12.24
C ASP A 96 1.61 -3.78 -10.86
N ALA A 97 1.56 -2.83 -9.91
CA ALA A 97 1.92 -3.08 -8.51
C ALA A 97 1.04 -4.15 -7.84
N TRP A 98 -0.25 -4.21 -8.19
CA TRP A 98 -1.14 -5.27 -7.72
C TRP A 98 -0.74 -6.64 -8.29
N GLN A 99 -0.58 -6.75 -9.61
CA GLN A 99 -0.40 -8.02 -10.31
C GLN A 99 1.02 -8.59 -10.20
N HIS A 100 2.02 -7.72 -10.10
CA HIS A 100 3.44 -8.10 -10.23
C HIS A 100 4.30 -7.62 -9.06
N GLY A 101 3.78 -6.70 -8.23
CA GLY A 101 4.53 -6.12 -7.14
C GLY A 101 5.01 -7.16 -6.12
N VAL A 102 6.26 -6.98 -5.70
CA VAL A 102 6.88 -7.71 -4.59
C VAL A 102 7.10 -6.74 -3.45
N VAL A 103 6.64 -7.09 -2.24
CA VAL A 103 6.79 -6.25 -1.05
C VAL A 103 8.27 -6.05 -0.73
N SER A 104 8.72 -4.81 -0.59
CA SER A 104 10.12 -4.47 -0.29
C SER A 104 10.35 -4.01 1.14
N HIS A 105 9.47 -3.17 1.68
CA HIS A 105 9.57 -2.67 3.05
C HIS A 105 8.19 -2.64 3.70
N VAL A 106 8.15 -2.78 5.03
CA VAL A 106 6.91 -2.85 5.81
C VAL A 106 7.10 -2.11 7.13
N ASN A 107 6.04 -1.48 7.64
CA ASN A 107 6.00 -1.01 9.02
C ASN A 107 5.48 -2.10 9.98
N ALA A 108 5.59 -1.87 11.30
CA ALA A 108 5.20 -2.84 12.31
C ALA A 108 3.69 -3.19 12.26
N ALA A 109 2.84 -2.20 11.93
CA ALA A 109 1.41 -2.44 11.74
C ALA A 109 1.12 -3.39 10.56
N ALA A 110 1.86 -3.29 9.45
CA ALA A 110 1.74 -4.22 8.33
C ALA A 110 2.29 -5.63 8.68
N ILE A 111 3.37 -5.71 9.46
CA ILE A 111 3.88 -6.98 9.98
C ILE A 111 2.83 -7.68 10.86
N ALA A 112 2.10 -6.93 11.69
CA ALA A 112 1.04 -7.48 12.54
C ALA A 112 -0.14 -8.05 11.72
N LEU A 113 -0.36 -7.54 10.50
CA LEU A 113 -1.27 -8.12 9.51
C LEU A 113 -0.65 -9.30 8.73
N GLY A 114 0.56 -9.73 9.10
CA GLY A 114 1.30 -10.81 8.43
C GLY A 114 1.88 -10.42 7.07
N VAL A 115 1.92 -9.14 6.69
CA VAL A 115 2.60 -8.71 5.45
C VAL A 115 4.11 -8.89 5.63
N GLN A 116 4.74 -9.54 4.66
CA GLN A 116 6.16 -9.91 4.72
C GLN A 116 6.90 -9.39 3.50
N VAL A 117 8.14 -8.92 3.72
CA VAL A 117 9.07 -8.57 2.63
C VAL A 117 9.34 -9.80 1.77
N GLY A 118 9.39 -9.61 0.46
CA GLY A 118 9.57 -10.67 -0.54
C GLY A 118 8.27 -11.36 -0.98
N ALA A 119 7.14 -11.10 -0.31
CA ALA A 119 5.84 -11.64 -0.73
C ALA A 119 5.30 -10.92 -1.97
N SER A 120 4.54 -11.64 -2.80
CA SER A 120 3.68 -11.01 -3.81
C SER A 120 2.61 -10.16 -3.11
N VAL A 121 2.39 -8.94 -3.61
CA VAL A 121 1.35 -8.03 -3.11
C VAL A 121 -0.02 -8.70 -3.17
N GLN A 122 -0.38 -9.25 -4.33
CA GLN A 122 -1.66 -9.94 -4.52
C GLN A 122 -1.83 -11.09 -3.54
N ALA A 123 -0.84 -11.98 -3.42
CA ALA A 123 -0.93 -13.13 -2.52
C ALA A 123 -1.06 -12.72 -1.04
N ALA A 124 -0.30 -11.70 -0.59
CA ALA A 124 -0.36 -11.20 0.77
C ALA A 124 -1.74 -10.61 1.09
N VAL A 125 -2.31 -9.83 0.15
CA VAL A 125 -3.63 -9.21 0.31
C VAL A 125 -4.77 -10.23 0.21
N GLU A 126 -4.71 -11.19 -0.71
CA GLU A 126 -5.73 -12.22 -0.84
C GLU A 126 -5.84 -13.09 0.42
N ARG A 127 -4.73 -13.31 1.14
CA ARG A 127 -4.77 -13.94 2.47
C ARG A 127 -5.56 -13.08 3.46
N LEU A 128 -5.27 -11.78 3.52
CA LEU A 128 -5.98 -10.82 4.38
C LEU A 128 -7.46 -10.65 4.07
N LEU A 129 -7.88 -10.95 2.83
CA LEU A 129 -9.29 -10.91 2.44
C LEU A 129 -10.08 -12.14 2.90
N ARG A 130 -9.41 -13.27 3.11
CA ARG A 130 -10.05 -14.51 3.62
C ARG A 130 -10.24 -14.47 5.13
N GLU A 131 -9.38 -13.76 5.84
CA GLU A 131 -9.43 -13.62 7.29
C GLU A 131 -10.41 -12.51 7.69
N LEU A 132 -11.22 -12.76 8.73
CA LEU A 132 -12.00 -11.71 9.37
C LEU A 132 -11.05 -10.80 10.17
N PRO A 133 -11.23 -9.46 10.12
CA PRO A 133 -10.40 -8.52 10.85
C PRO A 133 -10.52 -8.66 12.37
#